data_AF-A0A3N2G279-F1
#
_entry.id   AF-A0A3N2G279-F1
#
_cell.length_a   1.000
_cell.length_b   1.000
_cell.length_c   1.000
_cell.angle_alpha   90.00
_cell.angle_beta   90.00
_cell.angle_gamma   90.00
#
_symmetry.space_group_name_H-M   'P 1'
#
loop_
_entity.id
_entity.type
_entity.pdbx_description
1 polymer ?
#
loop_
_entity_poly.entity_id
_entity_poly.type
_entity_poly.pdbx_seq_one_letter_code
_entity_poly.pdbx_strand_id
1 'polypeptide(L)'
;MRVASRVTRTLRSPRGDDGSSLIAVIGIAAVLAIVMATLVGTVVFAIGQTTASRSSVSAKSSAEAGIETAAALVASGTCWSGGTGSSPSPAWKAQVQKLVGASSDPALESSWTNGCPMAAPPGGTPTPFRVISTGHTGSPGAGNSSGDVKTMVAQFTVVQRPTSPEFNSAIFGEVQTGVSTDLKVIGTDADILTDHFTCSSAMNTQGGIYVNSALSETSTLNTTCEVGGNFVTKGNLECPANGIVHGDVIVAGNVKWNSTCKVFGKMWVGGNFDCPTSGATLLGDLYVVGNVSIASACNLKGNIWIGGKLSMSNPQSWVGNVYVAGGVAANSSVTVTTPGSVRIKGALTGGFSSANVTAGSKTIPDASLTAPPAPDMTVYFPPGDPKLDFPKITKTDARWSGWFMRKWRNDLDALKTGPYLADSCDQAWVSGSSNFTGPLVITTPTIYDLQQPTGSGGCGTSSVGLGGGLTIKLYADAVIFSSGATMKTTFRVESGDGNKHSLYIIEPWPAGKASCSSSPSGAGFTFNTPNFSQGPNAQVMVYTPGQINNTAYASPPLTLTGQLYGCNVLLSTPFKLNYSAATSGGGAAGRAFVVSERFRMDNQALRLP
;
A
#
# COMPACT_ATOMS: atom_id res chain seq x y z
N MET A 1 11.75 26.90 -125.49
CA MET A 1 11.17 27.56 -124.30
C MET A 1 11.87 27.03 -123.05
N ARG A 2 12.78 27.81 -122.46
CA ARG A 2 13.48 27.50 -121.22
C ARG A 2 12.91 28.40 -120.13
N VAL A 3 12.32 27.81 -119.10
CA VAL A 3 11.80 28.50 -117.90
C VAL A 3 12.85 28.41 -116.80
N ALA A 4 13.11 29.55 -116.17
CA ALA A 4 14.03 29.72 -115.05
C ALA A 4 13.44 29.17 -113.74
N SER A 5 14.29 28.65 -112.85
CA SER A 5 14.01 28.67 -111.41
C SER A 5 15.29 28.86 -110.60
N ARG A 6 15.19 29.82 -109.68
CA ARG A 6 16.22 30.38 -108.80
C ARG A 6 16.59 29.36 -107.72
N VAL A 7 17.89 29.12 -107.52
CA VAL A 7 18.41 28.35 -106.39
C VAL A 7 18.43 29.24 -105.14
N THR A 8 17.56 28.95 -104.18
CA THR A 8 17.53 29.58 -102.86
C THR A 8 18.33 28.71 -101.89
N ARG A 9 19.43 29.24 -101.36
CA ARG A 9 20.33 28.59 -100.41
C ARG A 9 19.72 28.67 -99.00
N THR A 10 19.17 27.56 -98.49
CA THR A 10 18.71 27.45 -97.10
C THR A 10 19.90 27.12 -96.19
N LEU A 11 20.22 28.07 -95.30
CA LEU A 11 21.18 27.90 -94.21
C LEU A 11 20.61 26.89 -93.18
N ARG A 12 21.33 25.79 -92.94
CA ARG A 12 21.11 24.90 -91.78
C ARG A 12 21.70 25.58 -90.54
N SER A 13 20.84 25.91 -89.57
CA SER A 13 21.27 26.23 -88.21
C SER A 13 21.62 24.92 -87.47
N PRO A 14 22.75 24.82 -86.76
CA PRO A 14 23.01 23.70 -85.85
C PRO A 14 22.09 23.84 -84.62
N ARG A 15 21.29 22.80 -84.34
CA ARG A 15 20.62 22.67 -83.04
C ARG A 15 21.71 22.41 -81.99
N GLY A 16 21.94 23.40 -81.12
CA GLY A 16 22.73 23.24 -79.91
C GLY A 16 21.80 23.17 -78.71
N ASP A 17 21.32 21.97 -78.36
CA ASP A 17 20.46 21.75 -77.18
C ASP A 17 20.80 20.43 -76.44
N ASP A 18 22.04 19.95 -76.51
CA ASP A 18 22.49 18.78 -75.72
C ASP A 18 23.36 19.17 -74.50
N GLY A 19 23.72 20.44 -74.35
CA GLY A 19 24.50 20.94 -73.20
C GLY A 19 23.65 21.53 -72.07
N SER A 20 22.49 22.12 -72.39
CA SER A 20 21.58 22.74 -71.43
C SER A 20 20.79 21.71 -70.60
N SER A 21 20.46 20.56 -71.20
CA SER A 21 19.75 19.45 -70.53
C SER A 21 20.64 18.75 -69.48
N LEU A 22 21.92 18.53 -69.78
CA LEU A 22 22.85 17.86 -68.87
C LEU A 22 23.23 18.75 -67.67
N ILE A 23 23.36 20.07 -67.89
CA ILE A 23 23.56 21.06 -66.82
C ILE A 23 22.31 21.15 -65.91
N ALA A 24 21.10 21.09 -66.48
CA ALA A 24 19.86 21.08 -65.71
C ALA A 24 19.74 19.83 -64.82
N VAL A 25 20.10 18.65 -65.33
CA VAL A 25 20.06 17.39 -64.56
C VAL A 25 21.12 17.39 -63.45
N ILE A 26 22.34 17.86 -63.71
CA ILE A 26 23.38 17.98 -62.67
C ILE A 26 22.96 18.99 -61.59
N GLY A 27 22.35 20.12 -61.98
CA GLY A 27 21.82 21.11 -61.06
C GLY A 27 20.73 20.54 -60.15
N ILE A 28 19.77 19.79 -60.71
CA ILE A 28 18.69 19.15 -59.94
C ILE A 28 19.26 18.04 -59.04
N ALA A 29 20.19 17.22 -59.53
CA ALA A 29 20.83 16.17 -58.75
C ALA A 29 21.65 16.73 -57.58
N ALA A 30 22.37 17.84 -57.78
CA ALA A 30 23.10 18.53 -56.72
C ALA A 30 22.17 19.10 -55.64
N VAL A 31 21.06 19.72 -56.04
CA VAL A 31 20.04 20.21 -55.11
C VAL A 31 19.40 19.07 -54.33
N LEU A 32 19.03 17.97 -55.00
CA LEU A 32 18.48 16.79 -54.34
C LEU A 32 19.47 16.16 -53.36
N ALA A 33 20.76 16.08 -53.71
CA ALA A 33 21.80 15.58 -52.81
C ALA A 33 21.95 16.43 -51.54
N ILE A 34 21.92 17.76 -51.67
CA ILE A 34 21.97 18.69 -50.52
C ILE A 34 20.72 18.55 -49.65
N VAL A 35 19.53 18.45 -50.27
CA VAL A 35 18.27 18.26 -49.55
C VAL A 35 18.25 16.92 -48.81
N MET A 36 18.72 15.84 -49.44
CA MET A 36 18.79 14.52 -48.79
C MET A 36 19.81 14.51 -47.65
N ALA A 37 20.98 15.14 -47.83
CA ALA A 37 21.99 15.23 -46.77
C ALA A 37 21.48 16.04 -45.56
N THR A 38 20.78 17.16 -45.81
CA THR A 38 20.19 17.97 -44.74
C THR A 38 19.04 17.24 -44.03
N LEU A 39 18.19 16.49 -44.76
CA LEU A 39 17.13 15.66 -44.17
C LEU A 39 17.70 14.53 -43.29
N VAL A 40 18.74 13.84 -43.75
CA VAL A 40 19.40 12.80 -42.95
C VAL A 40 20.04 13.42 -41.70
N GLY A 41 20.69 14.59 -41.85
CA GLY A 41 21.28 15.33 -40.72
C GLY A 41 20.24 15.73 -39.66
N THR A 42 19.07 16.23 -40.07
CA THR A 42 17.99 16.60 -39.14
C THR A 42 17.38 15.38 -38.45
N VAL A 43 17.22 14.26 -39.15
CA VAL A 43 16.75 12.98 -38.56
C VAL A 43 17.74 12.46 -37.53
N VAL A 44 19.04 12.43 -37.83
CA VAL A 44 20.08 11.98 -36.88
C VAL A 44 20.12 12.89 -35.65
N PHE A 45 20.05 14.21 -35.82
CA PHE A 45 19.98 15.15 -34.71
C PHE A 45 18.72 14.95 -33.84
N ALA A 46 17.56 14.74 -34.47
CA ALA A 46 16.30 14.49 -33.77
C ALA A 46 16.32 13.16 -32.99
N ILE A 47 16.91 12.10 -33.56
CA ILE A 47 17.12 10.82 -32.87
C ILE A 47 18.08 11.02 -31.68
N GLY A 48 19.14 11.79 -31.85
CA GLY A 48 20.06 12.14 -30.76
C GLY A 48 19.37 12.85 -29.60
N GLN A 49 18.51 13.85 -29.88
CA GLN A 49 17.80 14.57 -28.84
C GLN A 49 16.71 13.75 -28.13
N THR A 50 15.97 12.93 -28.88
CA THR A 50 14.91 12.07 -28.32
C THR A 50 15.49 10.96 -27.46
N THR A 51 16.57 10.30 -27.91
CA THR A 51 17.26 9.27 -27.13
C THR A 51 17.94 9.87 -25.89
N ALA A 52 18.57 11.04 -25.99
CA ALA A 52 19.11 11.77 -24.84
C ALA A 52 18.01 12.16 -23.83
N SER A 53 16.83 12.58 -24.30
CA SER A 53 15.70 12.89 -23.41
C SER A 53 15.18 11.65 -22.67
N ARG A 54 15.06 10.51 -23.37
CA ARG A 54 14.70 9.22 -22.75
C ARG A 54 15.75 8.79 -21.72
N SER A 55 17.03 8.84 -22.08
CA SER A 55 18.16 8.56 -21.17
C SER A 55 18.08 9.45 -19.93
N SER A 56 17.80 10.74 -20.11
CA SER A 56 17.68 11.72 -19.03
C SER A 56 16.56 11.37 -18.04
N VAL A 57 15.40 10.93 -18.52
CA VAL A 57 14.28 10.50 -17.65
C VAL A 57 14.67 9.24 -16.88
N SER A 58 15.34 8.29 -17.54
CA SER A 58 15.81 7.04 -16.92
C SER A 58 16.90 7.28 -15.87
N ALA A 59 17.89 8.11 -16.17
CA ALA A 59 18.96 8.50 -15.24
C ALA A 59 18.39 9.28 -14.05
N LYS A 60 17.40 10.16 -14.28
CA LYS A 60 16.68 10.86 -13.20
C LYS A 60 15.95 9.89 -12.28
N SER A 61 15.14 8.97 -12.82
CA SER A 61 14.44 7.97 -12.01
C SER A 61 15.40 7.09 -11.20
N SER A 62 16.55 6.75 -11.77
CA SER A 62 17.59 6.00 -11.05
C SER A 62 18.21 6.83 -9.91
N ALA A 63 18.43 8.13 -10.12
CA ALA A 63 18.90 9.03 -9.08
C ALA A 63 17.85 9.22 -7.95
N GLU A 64 16.55 9.27 -8.29
CA GLU A 64 15.44 9.33 -7.32
C GLU A 64 15.44 8.07 -6.44
N ALA A 65 15.59 6.88 -7.03
CA ALA A 65 15.70 5.63 -6.29
C ALA A 65 16.87 5.62 -5.29
N GLY A 66 18.02 6.19 -5.66
CA GLY A 66 19.16 6.33 -4.74
C GLY A 66 18.90 7.29 -3.57
N ILE A 67 18.15 8.37 -3.81
CA ILE A 67 17.72 9.31 -2.77
C ILE A 67 16.75 8.64 -1.79
N GLU A 68 15.75 7.93 -2.32
CA GLU A 68 14.74 7.24 -1.51
C GLU A 68 15.36 6.14 -0.65
N THR A 69 16.27 5.35 -1.23
CA THR A 69 16.99 4.30 -0.50
C THR A 69 17.81 4.89 0.65
N ALA A 70 18.52 5.99 0.41
CA ALA A 70 19.31 6.67 1.43
C ALA A 70 18.43 7.24 2.55
N ALA A 71 17.32 7.90 2.20
CA ALA A 71 16.37 8.46 3.15
C ALA A 71 15.70 7.38 4.01
N ALA A 72 15.33 6.24 3.41
CA ALA A 72 14.75 5.09 4.10
C ALA A 72 15.73 4.49 5.13
N LEU A 73 17.02 4.35 4.77
CA LEU A 73 18.04 3.90 5.71
C LEU A 73 18.18 4.87 6.89
N VAL A 74 18.28 6.17 6.62
CA VAL A 74 18.36 7.20 7.67
C VAL A 74 17.13 7.16 8.59
N ALA A 75 15.93 6.94 8.04
CA ALA A 75 14.71 6.77 8.82
C ALA A 75 14.75 5.50 9.71
N SER A 76 15.38 4.42 9.25
CA SER A 76 15.59 3.22 10.07
C SER A 76 16.57 3.42 11.24
N GLY A 77 17.23 4.59 11.33
CA GLY A 77 18.24 4.89 12.34
C GLY A 77 19.65 4.44 11.96
N THR A 78 19.88 4.06 10.70
CA THR A 78 21.19 3.60 10.19
C THR A 78 21.57 4.33 8.90
N CYS A 79 22.81 4.20 8.42
CA CYS A 79 23.16 4.57 7.05
C CYS A 79 24.37 3.74 6.57
N TRP A 80 24.75 3.86 5.30
CA TRP A 80 25.90 3.12 4.76
C TRP A 80 27.20 3.44 5.51
N SER A 81 28.07 2.44 5.66
CA SER A 81 29.42 2.65 6.18
C SER A 81 30.16 3.67 5.30
N GLY A 82 30.66 4.76 5.91
CA GLY A 82 31.27 5.88 5.16
C GLY A 82 30.27 6.78 4.41
N GLY A 83 28.96 6.54 4.55
CA GLY A 83 27.90 7.38 4.00
C GLY A 83 27.69 7.27 2.50
N THR A 84 28.15 6.21 1.83
CA THR A 84 28.00 6.03 0.37
C THR A 84 27.43 4.66 0.02
N GLY A 85 26.46 4.64 -0.90
CA GLY A 85 25.82 3.42 -1.41
C GLY A 85 25.69 3.43 -2.92
N SER A 86 25.47 2.28 -3.52
CA SER A 86 25.24 2.14 -4.97
C SER A 86 24.40 0.92 -5.29
N SER A 87 23.62 0.99 -6.37
CA SER A 87 22.93 -0.15 -6.98
C SER A 87 23.23 -0.21 -8.47
N PRO A 88 23.39 -1.40 -9.08
CA PRO A 88 23.52 -1.56 -10.53
C PRO A 88 22.17 -1.60 -11.27
N SER A 89 21.05 -1.82 -10.57
CA SER A 89 19.71 -1.84 -11.16
C SER A 89 18.64 -1.45 -10.12
N PRO A 90 17.98 -0.27 -10.26
CA PRO A 90 18.36 0.83 -11.13
C PRO A 90 19.79 1.34 -10.83
N ALA A 91 20.50 1.85 -11.83
CA ALA A 91 21.92 2.19 -11.71
C ALA A 91 22.13 3.56 -11.04
N TRP A 92 22.60 3.57 -9.78
CA TRP A 92 22.85 4.81 -9.03
C TRP A 92 24.02 4.70 -8.04
N LYS A 93 24.61 5.84 -7.69
CA LYS A 93 25.56 6.03 -6.59
C LYS A 93 25.11 7.21 -5.73
N ALA A 94 24.84 6.99 -4.45
CA ALA A 94 24.31 7.99 -3.53
C ALA A 94 25.23 8.20 -2.33
N GLN A 95 25.28 9.43 -1.84
CA GLN A 95 26.08 9.84 -0.69
C GLN A 95 25.25 10.64 0.31
N VAL A 96 25.30 10.25 1.57
CA VAL A 96 24.64 10.91 2.71
C VAL A 96 25.61 11.85 3.40
N GLN A 97 25.21 13.10 3.56
CA GLN A 97 25.98 14.14 4.24
C GLN A 97 25.18 14.76 5.38
N LYS A 98 25.88 15.02 6.48
CA LYS A 98 25.38 15.70 7.68
C LYS A 98 26.06 17.06 7.85
N LEU A 99 25.46 17.94 8.64
CA LEU A 99 26.12 19.20 9.00
C LEU A 99 27.34 18.98 9.90
N VAL A 100 28.39 19.79 9.70
CA VAL A 100 29.63 19.76 10.49
C VAL A 100 29.40 20.21 11.94
N GLY A 101 28.35 21.01 12.18
CA GLY A 101 27.89 21.42 13.51
C GLY A 101 26.43 21.89 13.51
N ALA A 102 25.76 21.86 14.66
CA ALA A 102 24.33 22.12 14.79
C ALA A 102 23.88 23.55 14.41
N SER A 103 24.80 24.51 14.40
CA SER A 103 24.56 25.92 14.02
C SER A 103 25.06 26.27 12.61
N SER A 104 25.52 25.28 11.85
CA SER A 104 26.05 25.52 10.49
C SER A 104 24.91 25.87 9.54
N ASP A 105 25.11 26.88 8.69
CA ASP A 105 24.11 27.27 7.70
C ASP A 105 23.95 26.16 6.64
N PRO A 106 22.77 25.52 6.51
CA PRO A 106 22.53 24.46 5.55
C PRO A 106 22.57 24.94 4.08
N ALA A 107 22.53 26.26 3.84
CA ALA A 107 22.66 26.82 2.50
C ALA A 107 24.10 26.83 1.96
N LEU A 108 25.11 26.62 2.81
CA LEU A 108 26.52 26.65 2.42
C LEU A 108 27.08 25.24 2.18
N GLU A 109 27.78 25.03 1.06
CA GLU A 109 28.41 23.75 0.71
C GLU A 109 29.47 23.31 1.73
N SER A 110 30.21 24.23 2.33
CA SER A 110 31.25 23.95 3.33
C SER A 110 30.69 23.47 4.68
N SER A 111 29.37 23.58 4.89
CA SER A 111 28.71 23.13 6.11
C SER A 111 28.46 21.63 6.16
N TRP A 112 28.76 20.90 5.09
CA TRP A 112 28.42 19.48 4.93
C TRP A 112 29.63 18.57 4.99
N THR A 113 29.51 17.44 5.69
CA THR A 113 30.51 16.37 5.74
C THR A 113 29.84 15.01 5.55
N ASN A 114 30.58 14.06 4.99
CA ASN A 114 30.09 12.69 4.81
C ASN A 114 29.84 12.02 6.17
N GLY A 115 28.70 11.34 6.28
CA GLY A 115 28.36 10.55 7.46
C GLY A 115 26.88 10.54 7.79
N CYS A 116 26.47 9.59 8.63
CA CYS A 116 25.08 9.45 9.06
C CYS A 116 24.67 10.61 9.98
N PRO A 117 23.51 11.25 9.76
CA PRO A 117 22.97 12.19 10.73
C PRO A 117 22.52 11.44 11.99
N MET A 118 22.66 12.08 13.15
CA MET A 118 22.02 11.61 14.38
C MET A 118 20.67 12.31 14.48
N ALA A 119 19.59 11.55 14.63
CA ALA A 119 18.28 12.16 14.76
C ALA A 119 18.14 12.86 16.11
N ALA A 120 17.55 14.06 16.08
CA ALA A 120 17.32 14.85 17.28
C ALA A 120 16.42 14.10 18.27
N PRO A 121 16.67 14.18 19.59
CA PRO A 121 15.78 13.63 20.61
C PRO A 121 14.34 14.15 20.45
N PRO A 122 13.31 13.43 20.92
CA PRO A 122 11.93 13.93 20.89
C PRO A 122 11.83 15.32 21.56
N GLY A 123 11.31 16.32 20.84
CA GLY A 123 11.22 17.72 21.30
C GLY A 123 12.47 18.58 21.04
N GLY A 124 13.54 18.02 20.45
CA GLY A 124 14.72 18.76 20.01
C GLY A 124 14.56 19.40 18.62
N THR A 125 15.48 20.30 18.27
CA THR A 125 15.54 20.92 16.93
C THR A 125 15.86 19.86 15.87
N PRO A 126 15.06 19.72 14.79
CA PRO A 126 15.31 18.76 13.71
C PRO A 126 16.72 18.88 13.14
N THR A 127 17.39 17.75 12.89
CA THR A 127 18.74 17.74 12.32
C THR A 127 18.67 17.65 10.80
N PRO A 128 19.19 18.63 10.04
CA PRO A 128 19.22 18.55 8.58
C PRO A 128 20.24 17.51 8.10
N PHE A 129 19.91 16.80 7.04
CA PHE A 129 20.85 16.01 6.25
C PHE A 129 20.57 16.21 4.76
N ARG A 130 21.54 15.93 3.90
CA ARG A 130 21.33 15.92 2.45
C ARG A 130 21.83 14.63 1.83
N VAL A 131 21.21 14.26 0.72
CA VAL A 131 21.61 13.13 -0.11
C VAL A 131 21.98 13.63 -1.49
N ILE A 132 23.18 13.31 -1.93
CA ILE A 132 23.66 13.54 -3.30
C ILE A 132 23.58 12.21 -4.03
N SER A 133 22.74 12.10 -5.05
CA SER A 133 22.55 10.85 -5.80
C SER A 133 22.82 11.06 -7.29
N THR A 134 23.68 10.23 -7.86
CA THR A 134 24.01 10.19 -9.29
C THR A 134 23.43 8.94 -9.93
N GLY A 135 22.42 9.12 -10.77
CA GLY A 135 21.77 8.05 -11.53
C GLY A 135 22.32 7.94 -12.95
N HIS A 136 22.39 6.71 -13.46
CA HIS A 136 22.89 6.36 -14.78
C HIS A 136 21.79 5.63 -15.56
N THR A 137 21.66 5.93 -16.85
CA THR A 137 20.73 5.17 -17.70
C THR A 137 21.30 3.80 -18.06
N GLY A 138 20.42 2.79 -18.17
CA GLY A 138 20.78 1.48 -18.73
C GLY A 138 20.87 1.46 -20.26
N SER A 139 20.39 2.52 -20.94
CA SER A 139 20.30 2.60 -22.40
C SER A 139 20.80 3.97 -22.90
N PRO A 140 22.11 4.15 -23.13
CA PRO A 140 22.72 5.43 -23.53
C PRO A 140 22.08 6.08 -24.77
N GLY A 141 22.17 7.41 -24.84
CA GLY A 141 21.68 8.19 -25.97
C GLY A 141 22.50 7.92 -27.25
N ALA A 142 21.81 7.81 -28.40
CA ALA A 142 22.44 7.52 -29.67
C ALA A 142 22.99 8.81 -30.30
N GLY A 143 24.29 9.05 -30.20
CA GLY A 143 24.95 10.25 -30.74
C GLY A 143 24.87 11.51 -29.87
N ASN A 144 24.20 11.44 -28.71
CA ASN A 144 24.15 12.51 -27.72
C ASN A 144 24.02 11.90 -26.30
N SER A 145 25.09 12.00 -25.51
CA SER A 145 25.17 11.43 -24.15
C SER A 145 24.77 12.41 -23.04
N SER A 146 24.28 13.62 -23.38
CA SER A 146 23.93 14.65 -22.39
C SER A 146 22.83 14.24 -21.39
N GLY A 147 22.08 13.18 -21.67
CA GLY A 147 21.07 12.61 -20.79
C GLY A 147 21.48 11.35 -20.02
N ASP A 148 22.68 10.82 -20.22
CA ASP A 148 23.03 9.48 -19.70
C ASP A 148 23.27 9.45 -18.19
N VAL A 149 23.60 10.60 -17.60
CA VAL A 149 23.88 10.76 -16.17
C VAL A 149 23.11 11.95 -15.62
N LYS A 150 22.47 11.76 -14.46
CA LYS A 150 21.81 12.85 -13.72
C LYS A 150 22.20 12.81 -12.25
N THR A 151 22.64 13.95 -11.73
CA THR A 151 22.92 14.14 -10.30
C THR A 151 21.79 14.97 -9.68
N MET A 152 21.32 14.56 -8.51
CA MET A 152 20.30 15.29 -7.77
C MET A 152 20.70 15.40 -6.32
N VAL A 153 20.27 16.51 -5.71
CA VAL A 153 20.47 16.76 -4.29
C VAL A 153 19.10 16.94 -3.65
N ALA A 154 18.82 16.12 -2.65
CA ALA A 154 17.65 16.26 -1.80
C ALA A 154 18.09 16.59 -0.38
N GLN A 155 17.41 17.57 0.22
CA GLN A 155 17.62 17.94 1.61
C GLN A 155 16.42 17.53 2.46
N PHE A 156 16.76 16.97 3.60
CA PHE A 156 15.84 16.32 4.52
C PHE A 156 16.09 16.79 5.95
N THR A 157 15.09 16.66 6.80
CA THR A 157 15.24 16.81 8.26
C THR A 157 14.90 15.51 8.95
N VAL A 158 15.66 15.16 9.98
CA VAL A 158 15.47 13.91 10.74
C VAL A 158 15.15 14.17 12.21
N VAL A 159 14.11 13.49 12.72
CA VAL A 159 13.60 13.61 14.10
C VAL A 159 13.35 12.23 14.71
N GLN A 160 13.65 12.02 16.00
CA GLN A 160 13.28 10.79 16.72
C GLN A 160 11.79 10.78 17.08
N ARG A 161 11.11 9.68 16.77
CA ARG A 161 9.74 9.36 17.22
C ARG A 161 9.78 8.25 18.27
N PRO A 162 8.90 8.26 19.29
CA PRO A 162 8.72 7.14 20.22
C PRO A 162 8.53 5.78 19.51
N THR A 163 9.20 4.74 19.99
CA THR A 163 9.11 3.33 19.60
C THR A 163 7.98 2.74 20.38
N SER A 164 6.79 3.13 19.98
CA SER A 164 5.65 2.24 20.01
C SER A 164 5.47 1.74 18.57
N PRO A 165 5.03 0.50 18.33
CA PRO A 165 4.29 0.21 17.12
C PRO A 165 3.19 1.25 17.11
N GLU A 166 3.29 2.20 16.18
CA GLU A 166 2.21 3.14 16.01
C GLU A 166 1.06 2.31 15.52
N PHE A 167 -0.01 2.30 16.32
CA PHE A 167 -1.26 1.71 15.93
C PHE A 167 -1.68 2.46 14.66
N ASN A 168 -1.32 1.93 13.50
CA ASN A 168 -1.48 2.56 12.19
C ASN A 168 -2.54 1.86 11.36
N SER A 169 -3.08 0.76 11.87
CA SER A 169 -4.23 0.07 11.32
C SER A 169 -5.47 0.41 12.13
N ALA A 170 -6.61 0.48 11.45
CA ALA A 170 -7.92 0.56 12.10
C ALA A 170 -8.23 -0.75 12.82
N ILE A 171 -7.94 -1.86 12.15
CA ILE A 171 -8.09 -3.21 12.69
C ILE A 171 -6.77 -3.96 12.49
N PHE A 172 -6.23 -4.53 13.56
CA PHE A 172 -5.10 -5.44 13.52
C PHE A 172 -5.53 -6.79 14.11
N GLY A 173 -5.57 -7.82 13.27
CA GLY A 173 -5.86 -9.20 13.67
C GLY A 173 -4.66 -10.11 13.44
N GLU A 174 -3.81 -10.34 14.44
CA GLU A 174 -2.55 -11.09 14.25
C GLU A 174 -2.77 -12.50 13.69
N VAL A 175 -3.83 -13.21 14.09
CA VAL A 175 -4.15 -14.53 13.55
C VAL A 175 -5.22 -14.41 12.47
N GLN A 176 -6.29 -13.69 12.77
CA GLN A 176 -7.39 -13.52 11.82
C GLN A 176 -8.23 -12.27 12.09
N THR A 177 -8.77 -11.75 11.00
CA THR A 177 -9.89 -10.82 10.97
C THR A 177 -11.02 -11.47 10.20
N GLY A 178 -12.10 -11.79 10.93
CA GLY A 178 -13.29 -12.45 10.40
C GLY A 178 -14.48 -11.51 10.48
N VAL A 179 -15.12 -11.28 9.33
CA VAL A 179 -16.30 -10.42 9.20
C VAL A 179 -17.47 -11.28 8.75
N SER A 180 -18.31 -11.68 9.71
CA SER A 180 -19.53 -12.46 9.47
C SER A 180 -20.80 -11.63 9.60
N THR A 181 -20.67 -10.31 9.48
CA THR A 181 -21.75 -9.34 9.66
C THR A 181 -21.48 -8.05 8.88
N ASP A 182 -22.41 -7.11 8.95
CA ASP A 182 -22.28 -5.79 8.32
C ASP A 182 -21.20 -4.96 9.03
N LEU A 183 -20.00 -4.87 8.44
CA LEU A 183 -18.90 -4.06 8.96
C LEU A 183 -18.69 -2.81 8.11
N LYS A 184 -18.64 -1.64 8.75
CA LYS A 184 -18.23 -0.40 8.09
C LYS A 184 -16.99 0.20 8.75
N VAL A 185 -15.91 0.38 7.99
CA VAL A 185 -14.67 1.00 8.44
C VAL A 185 -14.46 2.30 7.66
N ILE A 186 -14.41 3.43 8.38
CA ILE A 186 -14.37 4.78 7.80
C ILE A 186 -13.15 5.51 8.33
N GLY A 187 -12.42 6.21 7.47
CA GLY A 187 -11.27 7.03 7.83
C GLY A 187 -10.19 6.98 6.77
N THR A 188 -9.34 8.01 6.74
CA THR A 188 -8.11 7.99 5.94
C THR A 188 -7.16 6.96 6.53
N ASP A 189 -6.56 6.10 5.70
CA ASP A 189 -5.66 5.03 6.13
C ASP A 189 -6.30 4.05 7.13
N ALA A 190 -7.63 3.85 7.01
CA ALA A 190 -8.39 2.93 7.85
C ALA A 190 -8.14 1.47 7.44
N ASP A 191 -6.87 1.07 7.44
CA ASP A 191 -6.39 -0.18 6.92
C ASP A 191 -6.67 -1.34 7.87
N ILE A 192 -6.91 -2.50 7.29
CA ILE A 192 -7.01 -3.78 8.00
C ILE A 192 -5.72 -4.54 7.75
N LEU A 193 -5.03 -4.88 8.82
CA LEU A 193 -3.83 -5.71 8.79
C LEU A 193 -4.08 -7.01 9.54
N THR A 194 -3.80 -8.14 8.90
CA THR A 194 -4.10 -9.44 9.51
C THR A 194 -3.28 -10.58 8.90
N ASP A 195 -3.17 -11.73 9.57
CA ASP A 195 -2.61 -12.92 8.94
C ASP A 195 -3.64 -13.71 8.14
N HIS A 196 -4.92 -13.64 8.47
CA HIS A 196 -5.97 -14.32 7.74
C HIS A 196 -7.20 -13.45 7.63
N PHE A 197 -7.70 -13.26 6.41
CA PHE A 197 -8.85 -12.43 6.15
C PHE A 197 -10.01 -13.23 5.56
N THR A 198 -11.14 -13.23 6.25
CA THR A 198 -12.40 -13.77 5.73
C THR A 198 -13.50 -12.73 5.87
N CYS A 199 -14.08 -12.35 4.73
CA CYS A 199 -15.28 -11.55 4.67
C CYS A 199 -16.39 -12.40 4.06
N SER A 200 -17.43 -12.70 4.86
CA SER A 200 -18.57 -13.55 4.49
C SER A 200 -19.91 -12.82 4.51
N SER A 201 -19.90 -11.52 4.79
CA SER A 201 -21.07 -10.65 4.88
C SER A 201 -20.70 -9.25 4.41
N ALA A 202 -21.68 -8.34 4.32
CA ALA A 202 -21.42 -7.02 3.75
C ALA A 202 -20.33 -6.30 4.55
N MET A 203 -19.26 -5.90 3.88
CA MET A 203 -18.21 -5.09 4.50
C MET A 203 -17.95 -3.91 3.59
N ASN A 204 -17.80 -2.73 4.16
CA ASN A 204 -17.32 -1.56 3.43
C ASN A 204 -16.18 -0.92 4.23
N THR A 205 -14.97 -1.01 3.72
CA THR A 205 -13.81 -0.30 4.28
C THR A 205 -13.35 0.78 3.32
N GLN A 206 -13.02 1.97 3.84
CA GLN A 206 -12.37 3.03 3.07
C GLN A 206 -10.87 2.79 2.88
N GLY A 207 -10.24 1.99 3.75
CA GLY A 207 -8.81 1.65 3.68
C GLY A 207 -8.53 0.43 2.82
N GLY A 208 -7.25 0.04 2.81
CA GLY A 208 -6.77 -1.21 2.23
C GLY A 208 -6.86 -2.39 3.18
N ILE A 209 -6.60 -3.58 2.63
CA ILE A 209 -6.51 -4.83 3.39
C ILE A 209 -5.16 -5.48 3.07
N TYR A 210 -4.37 -5.73 4.10
CA TYR A 210 -3.05 -6.31 4.01
C TYR A 210 -3.02 -7.61 4.81
N VAL A 211 -2.80 -8.72 4.10
CA VAL A 211 -2.82 -10.06 4.66
C VAL A 211 -1.43 -10.68 4.64
N ASN A 212 -0.78 -10.74 5.80
CA ASN A 212 0.59 -11.25 5.98
C ASN A 212 0.63 -12.78 6.21
N SER A 213 -0.22 -13.52 5.49
CA SER A 213 -0.39 -14.96 5.69
C SER A 213 0.81 -15.79 5.18
N ALA A 214 0.83 -17.08 5.53
CA ALA A 214 1.61 -18.06 4.78
C ALA A 214 1.07 -18.21 3.33
N LEU A 215 1.92 -18.66 2.40
CA LEU A 215 1.56 -18.83 0.98
C LEU A 215 0.41 -19.84 0.75
N SER A 216 0.22 -20.80 1.66
CA SER A 216 -0.81 -21.84 1.58
C SER A 216 -2.17 -21.39 2.08
N GLU A 217 -2.23 -20.30 2.83
CA GLU A 217 -3.48 -19.78 3.39
C GLU A 217 -4.33 -19.13 2.32
N THR A 218 -5.65 -19.15 2.48
CA THR A 218 -6.59 -18.57 1.51
C THR A 218 -7.40 -17.47 2.18
N SER A 219 -7.26 -16.24 1.69
CA SER A 219 -8.14 -15.14 2.06
C SER A 219 -9.42 -15.18 1.22
N THR A 220 -10.56 -14.83 1.81
CA THR A 220 -11.86 -14.89 1.13
C THR A 220 -12.54 -13.52 1.06
N LEU A 221 -12.93 -13.12 -0.16
CA LEU A 221 -13.79 -11.96 -0.44
C LEU A 221 -15.19 -12.42 -0.90
N ASN A 222 -16.13 -12.58 0.03
CA ASN A 222 -17.47 -13.11 -0.24
C ASN A 222 -18.59 -12.18 0.25
N THR A 223 -19.71 -12.08 -0.48
CA THR A 223 -20.91 -11.34 -0.04
C THR A 223 -20.69 -9.82 0.10
N THR A 224 -20.69 -9.08 -1.01
CA THR A 224 -20.62 -7.60 -1.04
C THR A 224 -19.53 -7.00 -0.14
N CYS A 225 -18.35 -7.62 -0.13
CA CYS A 225 -17.16 -7.04 0.50
C CYS A 225 -16.59 -5.97 -0.41
N GLU A 226 -16.61 -4.73 0.03
CA GLU A 226 -16.12 -3.56 -0.66
C GLU A 226 -14.87 -3.02 0.03
N VAL A 227 -13.75 -3.02 -0.69
CA VAL A 227 -12.45 -2.52 -0.26
C VAL A 227 -12.16 -1.23 -1.00
N GLY A 228 -12.09 -0.11 -0.28
CA GLY A 228 -11.83 1.22 -0.83
C GLY A 228 -10.39 1.40 -1.30
N GLY A 229 -9.44 0.73 -0.63
CA GLY A 229 -8.02 0.72 -0.99
C GLY A 229 -7.59 -0.51 -1.78
N ASN A 230 -6.31 -0.86 -1.61
CA ASN A 230 -5.71 -2.06 -2.20
C ASN A 230 -6.04 -3.31 -1.38
N PHE A 231 -6.04 -4.46 -2.03
CA PHE A 231 -6.05 -5.77 -1.36
C PHE A 231 -4.73 -6.48 -1.64
N VAL A 232 -3.95 -6.74 -0.59
CA VAL A 232 -2.62 -7.33 -0.71
C VAL A 232 -2.55 -8.59 0.16
N THR A 233 -2.14 -9.72 -0.40
CA THR A 233 -1.96 -10.97 0.37
C THR A 233 -0.73 -11.75 -0.07
N LYS A 234 0.02 -12.29 0.90
CA LYS A 234 1.06 -13.30 0.64
C LYS A 234 0.45 -14.66 0.27
N GLY A 235 -0.73 -14.98 0.80
CA GLY A 235 -1.43 -16.23 0.53
C GLY A 235 -2.12 -16.27 -0.82
N ASN A 236 -3.08 -17.19 -0.90
CA ASN A 236 -4.06 -17.29 -1.97
C ASN A 236 -5.24 -16.34 -1.71
N LEU A 237 -5.98 -16.04 -2.77
CA LEU A 237 -7.22 -15.28 -2.72
C LEU A 237 -8.34 -16.08 -3.40
N GLU A 238 -9.44 -16.29 -2.69
CA GLU A 238 -10.69 -16.78 -3.27
C GLU A 238 -11.76 -15.68 -3.24
N CYS A 239 -12.39 -15.44 -4.39
CA CYS A 239 -13.53 -14.54 -4.49
C CYS A 239 -14.75 -15.32 -4.96
N PRO A 240 -15.54 -15.88 -4.03
CA PRO A 240 -16.67 -16.73 -4.38
C PRO A 240 -17.97 -15.97 -4.70
N ALA A 241 -18.17 -14.74 -4.21
CA ALA A 241 -19.33 -13.91 -4.56
C ALA A 241 -19.09 -12.41 -4.37
N ASN A 242 -19.45 -11.58 -5.37
CA ASN A 242 -19.69 -10.12 -5.26
C ASN A 242 -18.62 -9.27 -4.51
N GLY A 243 -17.35 -9.69 -4.42
CA GLY A 243 -16.29 -8.85 -3.88
C GLY A 243 -15.99 -7.65 -4.79
N ILE A 244 -15.71 -6.49 -4.22
CA ILE A 244 -15.34 -5.26 -4.94
C ILE A 244 -14.05 -4.71 -4.33
N VAL A 245 -13.04 -4.48 -5.15
CA VAL A 245 -11.81 -3.79 -4.76
C VAL A 245 -11.64 -2.57 -5.67
N HIS A 246 -11.62 -1.38 -5.07
CA HIS A 246 -11.46 -0.11 -5.79
C HIS A 246 -9.99 0.17 -6.15
N GLY A 247 -9.05 -0.32 -5.34
CA GLY A 247 -7.62 -0.26 -5.62
C GLY A 247 -7.10 -1.46 -6.41
N ASP A 248 -5.80 -1.69 -6.26
CA ASP A 248 -5.08 -2.83 -6.85
C ASP A 248 -5.25 -4.10 -6.01
N VAL A 249 -5.16 -5.26 -6.67
CA VAL A 249 -5.11 -6.57 -6.02
C VAL A 249 -3.75 -7.21 -6.25
N ILE A 250 -2.99 -7.46 -5.18
CA ILE A 250 -1.66 -8.05 -5.24
C ILE A 250 -1.64 -9.35 -4.43
N VAL A 251 -1.37 -10.47 -5.09
CA VAL A 251 -1.45 -11.82 -4.53
C VAL A 251 -0.16 -12.57 -4.84
N ALA A 252 0.58 -13.00 -3.83
CA ALA A 252 1.78 -13.81 -4.07
C ALA A 252 1.45 -15.27 -4.42
N GLY A 253 0.36 -15.81 -3.85
CA GLY A 253 -0.17 -17.14 -4.14
C GLY A 253 -1.10 -17.18 -5.36
N ASN A 254 -2.07 -18.10 -5.32
CA ASN A 254 -3.04 -18.33 -6.39
C ASN A 254 -4.31 -17.48 -6.19
N VAL A 255 -5.00 -17.19 -7.29
CA VAL A 255 -6.31 -16.53 -7.29
C VAL A 255 -7.35 -17.46 -7.88
N LYS A 256 -8.47 -17.64 -7.16
CA LYS A 256 -9.65 -18.34 -7.65
C LYS A 256 -10.86 -17.41 -7.63
N TRP A 257 -11.43 -17.15 -8.79
CA TRP A 257 -12.45 -16.13 -9.00
C TRP A 257 -13.75 -16.76 -9.51
N ASN A 258 -14.66 -17.13 -8.58
CA ASN A 258 -15.82 -17.95 -8.90
C ASN A 258 -17.10 -17.15 -9.20
N SER A 259 -17.02 -15.82 -9.38
CA SER A 259 -18.23 -15.01 -9.53
C SER A 259 -18.00 -13.60 -10.11
N THR A 260 -19.04 -12.79 -10.02
CA THR A 260 -19.18 -11.34 -10.27
C THR A 260 -18.23 -10.39 -9.54
N CYS A 261 -17.12 -10.85 -8.95
CA CYS A 261 -16.24 -9.91 -8.26
C CYS A 261 -15.64 -8.90 -9.25
N LYS A 262 -15.33 -7.70 -8.73
CA LYS A 262 -14.89 -6.56 -9.53
C LYS A 262 -13.62 -5.97 -8.92
N VAL A 263 -12.64 -5.71 -9.77
CA VAL A 263 -11.42 -4.99 -9.40
C VAL A 263 -11.25 -3.81 -10.34
N PHE A 264 -11.16 -2.61 -9.78
CA PHE A 264 -11.02 -1.37 -10.55
C PHE A 264 -9.56 -1.05 -10.86
N GLY A 265 -8.63 -1.41 -9.97
CA GLY A 265 -7.20 -1.30 -10.19
C GLY A 265 -6.63 -2.44 -11.03
N LYS A 266 -5.30 -2.58 -10.95
CA LYS A 266 -4.53 -3.67 -11.54
C LYS A 266 -4.59 -4.92 -10.67
N MET A 267 -4.32 -6.06 -11.26
CA MET A 267 -4.18 -7.33 -10.55
C MET A 267 -2.82 -7.97 -10.85
N TRP A 268 -2.09 -8.33 -9.79
CA TRP A 268 -0.82 -9.05 -9.86
C TRP A 268 -0.92 -10.37 -9.10
N VAL A 269 -0.61 -11.48 -9.78
CA VAL A 269 -0.73 -12.84 -9.25
C VAL A 269 0.60 -13.59 -9.43
N GLY A 270 1.23 -13.95 -8.33
CA GLY A 270 2.47 -14.72 -8.31
C GLY A 270 2.27 -16.21 -8.62
N GLY A 271 1.09 -16.76 -8.30
CA GLY A 271 0.70 -18.13 -8.62
C GLY A 271 -0.15 -18.25 -9.88
N ASN A 272 -1.11 -19.18 -9.85
CA ASN A 272 -2.09 -19.40 -10.91
C ASN A 272 -3.31 -18.51 -10.73
N PHE A 273 -4.01 -18.23 -11.83
CA PHE A 273 -5.28 -17.52 -11.85
C PHE A 273 -6.36 -18.39 -12.48
N ASP A 274 -7.38 -18.73 -11.70
CA ASP A 274 -8.50 -19.57 -12.13
C ASP A 274 -9.79 -18.75 -12.14
N CYS A 275 -10.45 -18.71 -13.29
CA CYS A 275 -11.74 -18.07 -13.50
C CYS A 275 -12.74 -19.11 -14.07
N PRO A 276 -13.34 -19.94 -13.19
CA PRO A 276 -14.19 -21.06 -13.61
C PRO A 276 -15.58 -20.62 -14.10
N THR A 277 -16.08 -19.48 -13.64
CA THR A 277 -17.45 -19.01 -13.93
C THR A 277 -17.45 -17.62 -14.57
N SER A 278 -18.54 -17.28 -15.27
CA SER A 278 -18.68 -15.96 -15.88
C SER A 278 -18.98 -14.89 -14.85
N GLY A 279 -18.52 -13.66 -15.10
CA GLY A 279 -18.91 -12.47 -14.32
C GLY A 279 -17.74 -11.77 -13.62
N ALA A 280 -16.60 -12.43 -13.48
CA ALA A 280 -15.37 -11.81 -13.00
C ALA A 280 -15.03 -10.59 -13.89
N THR A 281 -14.82 -9.43 -13.27
CA THR A 281 -14.52 -8.19 -13.99
C THR A 281 -13.27 -7.55 -13.43
N LEU A 282 -12.29 -7.34 -14.30
CA LEU A 282 -11.09 -6.57 -14.00
C LEU A 282 -11.00 -5.41 -14.98
N LEU A 283 -11.03 -4.19 -14.47
CA LEU A 283 -10.96 -2.99 -15.29
C LEU A 283 -9.52 -2.61 -15.65
N GLY A 284 -8.57 -2.88 -14.74
CA GLY A 284 -7.15 -2.65 -14.98
C GLY A 284 -6.43 -3.81 -15.66
N ASP A 285 -5.11 -3.72 -15.64
CA ASP A 285 -4.20 -4.72 -16.19
C ASP A 285 -4.13 -5.99 -15.32
N LEU A 286 -3.94 -7.15 -15.95
CA LEU A 286 -3.72 -8.44 -15.32
C LEU A 286 -2.30 -8.94 -15.55
N TYR A 287 -1.56 -9.21 -14.47
CA TYR A 287 -0.24 -9.84 -14.51
C TYR A 287 -0.30 -11.17 -13.76
N VAL A 288 -0.06 -12.29 -14.43
CA VAL A 288 -0.03 -13.63 -13.83
C VAL A 288 1.30 -14.29 -14.17
N VAL A 289 2.07 -14.64 -13.14
CA VAL A 289 3.34 -15.36 -13.33
C VAL A 289 3.10 -16.82 -13.69
N GLY A 290 2.15 -17.47 -13.01
CA GLY A 290 1.79 -18.86 -13.24
C GLY A 290 0.85 -19.06 -14.43
N ASN A 291 0.06 -20.13 -14.35
CA ASN A 291 -0.91 -20.50 -15.39
C ASN A 291 -2.23 -19.74 -15.21
N VAL A 292 -2.96 -19.62 -16.31
CA VAL A 292 -4.32 -19.06 -16.33
C VAL A 292 -5.29 -20.12 -16.84
N SER A 293 -6.36 -20.37 -16.09
CA SER A 293 -7.47 -21.24 -16.49
C SER A 293 -8.76 -20.45 -16.58
N ILE A 294 -9.38 -20.44 -17.77
CA ILE A 294 -10.61 -19.70 -18.03
C ILE A 294 -11.65 -20.68 -18.57
N ALA A 295 -12.53 -21.15 -17.69
CA ALA A 295 -13.59 -22.06 -18.08
C ALA A 295 -14.83 -21.34 -18.60
N SER A 296 -15.03 -20.05 -18.26
CA SER A 296 -16.15 -19.21 -18.70
C SER A 296 -15.66 -17.80 -19.02
N ALA A 297 -16.40 -16.99 -19.77
CA ALA A 297 -15.92 -15.66 -20.18
C ALA A 297 -15.67 -14.71 -18.98
N CYS A 298 -14.42 -14.27 -18.83
CA CYS A 298 -14.00 -13.30 -17.80
C CYS A 298 -13.81 -11.92 -18.46
N ASN A 299 -14.37 -10.89 -17.85
CA ASN A 299 -14.35 -9.53 -18.37
C ASN A 299 -13.04 -8.83 -18.00
N LEU A 300 -11.98 -9.11 -18.75
CA LEU A 300 -10.67 -8.47 -18.60
C LEU A 300 -10.59 -7.28 -19.56
N LYS A 301 -10.54 -6.05 -19.02
CA LYS A 301 -10.59 -4.80 -19.81
C LYS A 301 -9.22 -4.17 -20.02
N GLY A 302 -8.25 -4.41 -19.13
CA GLY A 302 -6.87 -3.98 -19.34
C GLY A 302 -6.08 -4.97 -20.19
N ASN A 303 -4.76 -4.77 -20.21
CA ASN A 303 -3.82 -5.67 -20.85
C ASN A 303 -3.59 -6.91 -19.97
N ILE A 304 -3.22 -8.02 -20.59
CA ILE A 304 -3.09 -9.33 -19.94
C ILE A 304 -1.70 -9.88 -20.21
N TRP A 305 -0.94 -10.16 -19.15
CA TRP A 305 0.35 -10.84 -19.19
C TRP A 305 0.28 -12.16 -18.44
N ILE A 306 0.68 -13.23 -19.11
CA ILE A 306 0.66 -14.60 -18.58
C ILE A 306 2.04 -15.22 -18.78
N GLY A 307 2.70 -15.55 -17.68
CA GLY A 307 4.00 -16.23 -17.69
C GLY A 307 3.88 -17.71 -18.03
N GLY A 308 2.87 -18.38 -17.46
CA GLY A 308 2.57 -19.78 -17.72
C GLY A 308 1.67 -20.00 -18.93
N LYS A 309 0.98 -21.14 -18.91
CA LYS A 309 0.05 -21.59 -19.94
C LYS A 309 -1.33 -20.95 -19.75
N LEU A 310 -1.95 -20.51 -20.84
CA LEU A 310 -3.35 -20.10 -20.89
C LEU A 310 -4.21 -21.29 -21.35
N SER A 311 -5.14 -21.73 -20.51
CA SER A 311 -6.11 -22.79 -20.82
C SER A 311 -7.51 -22.21 -20.91
N MET A 312 -8.23 -22.44 -22.02
CA MET A 312 -9.55 -21.86 -22.27
C MET A 312 -10.54 -22.91 -22.75
N SER A 313 -11.75 -22.89 -22.19
CA SER A 313 -12.85 -23.77 -22.61
C SER A 313 -13.94 -23.05 -23.42
N ASN A 314 -13.92 -21.71 -23.45
CA ASN A 314 -14.91 -20.87 -24.13
C ASN A 314 -14.24 -19.71 -24.87
N PRO A 315 -14.86 -19.19 -25.94
CA PRO A 315 -14.40 -17.98 -26.62
C PRO A 315 -14.21 -16.79 -25.66
N GLN A 316 -13.15 -16.02 -25.86
CA GLN A 316 -12.80 -14.86 -25.06
C GLN A 316 -12.82 -13.58 -25.89
N SER A 317 -13.43 -12.53 -25.34
CA SER A 317 -13.41 -11.18 -25.91
C SER A 317 -12.82 -10.22 -24.87
N TRP A 318 -11.62 -9.74 -25.15
CA TRP A 318 -10.86 -8.84 -24.27
C TRP A 318 -10.60 -7.53 -24.97
N VAL A 319 -10.27 -6.50 -24.19
CA VAL A 319 -10.10 -5.14 -24.74
C VAL A 319 -8.63 -4.78 -24.91
N GLY A 320 -7.76 -5.16 -23.96
CA GLY A 320 -6.33 -4.84 -24.02
C GLY A 320 -5.49 -5.82 -24.83
N ASN A 321 -4.18 -5.60 -24.81
CA ASN A 321 -3.21 -6.51 -25.39
C ASN A 321 -3.12 -7.82 -24.60
N VAL A 322 -2.73 -8.90 -25.25
CA VAL A 322 -2.60 -10.24 -24.66
C VAL A 322 -1.21 -10.79 -24.91
N TYR A 323 -0.51 -11.14 -23.84
CA TYR A 323 0.84 -11.66 -23.87
C TYR A 323 0.89 -12.99 -23.12
N VAL A 324 1.23 -14.09 -23.81
CA VAL A 324 1.28 -15.44 -23.20
C VAL A 324 2.61 -16.12 -23.48
N ALA A 325 3.44 -16.27 -22.44
CA ALA A 325 4.76 -16.87 -22.56
C ALA A 325 4.71 -18.42 -22.61
N GLY A 326 3.87 -19.08 -21.80
CA GLY A 326 3.81 -20.54 -21.71
C GLY A 326 2.94 -21.25 -22.75
N GLY A 327 2.33 -20.51 -23.69
CA GLY A 327 1.50 -21.06 -24.76
C GLY A 327 0.02 -21.18 -24.40
N VAL A 328 -0.78 -21.71 -25.32
CA VAL A 328 -2.24 -21.77 -25.20
C VAL A 328 -2.74 -23.20 -25.43
N ALA A 329 -3.65 -23.67 -24.57
CA ALA A 329 -4.45 -24.86 -24.82
C ALA A 329 -5.93 -24.52 -24.88
N ALA A 330 -6.54 -24.82 -26.02
CA ALA A 330 -7.98 -24.77 -26.19
C ALA A 330 -8.39 -25.70 -27.33
N ASN A 331 -9.68 -26.04 -27.41
CA ASN A 331 -10.20 -26.76 -28.57
C ASN A 331 -10.24 -25.84 -29.81
N SER A 332 -10.53 -26.41 -30.98
CA SER A 332 -10.58 -25.65 -32.24
C SER A 332 -11.76 -24.66 -32.35
N SER A 333 -12.76 -24.73 -31.47
CA SER A 333 -13.91 -23.80 -31.47
C SER A 333 -13.72 -22.58 -30.56
N VAL A 334 -12.71 -22.59 -29.69
CA VAL A 334 -12.38 -21.43 -28.84
C VAL A 334 -11.63 -20.39 -29.66
N THR A 335 -12.01 -19.12 -29.50
CA THR A 335 -11.36 -17.96 -30.13
C THR A 335 -10.91 -16.94 -29.08
N VAL A 336 -9.90 -16.14 -29.43
CA VAL A 336 -9.48 -14.95 -28.67
C VAL A 336 -9.66 -13.75 -29.57
N THR A 337 -10.52 -12.81 -29.16
CA THR A 337 -10.77 -11.56 -29.88
C THR A 337 -10.35 -10.37 -29.04
N THR A 338 -9.54 -9.49 -29.59
CA THR A 338 -9.17 -8.20 -28.97
C THR A 338 -8.88 -7.16 -30.05
N PRO A 339 -9.19 -5.87 -29.83
CA PRO A 339 -8.69 -4.80 -30.71
C PRO A 339 -7.18 -4.58 -30.56
N GLY A 340 -6.56 -5.07 -29.47
CA GLY A 340 -5.14 -4.95 -29.18
C GLY A 340 -4.26 -5.94 -29.94
N SER A 341 -3.00 -6.04 -29.50
CA SER A 341 -2.02 -7.01 -29.98
C SER A 341 -2.10 -8.32 -29.22
N VAL A 342 -1.82 -9.44 -29.90
CA VAL A 342 -1.67 -10.76 -29.29
C VAL A 342 -0.28 -11.31 -29.59
N ARG A 343 0.49 -11.64 -28.55
CA ARG A 343 1.83 -12.22 -28.65
C ARG A 343 1.87 -13.51 -27.84
N ILE A 344 2.23 -14.62 -28.48
CA ILE A 344 2.29 -15.94 -27.82
C ILE A 344 3.63 -16.58 -28.15
N LYS A 345 4.38 -16.99 -27.13
CA LYS A 345 5.67 -17.67 -27.29
C LYS A 345 5.53 -19.19 -27.34
N GLY A 346 4.86 -19.75 -26.33
CA GLY A 346 4.73 -21.20 -26.16
C GLY A 346 3.81 -21.87 -27.20
N ALA A 347 3.76 -23.19 -27.14
CA ALA A 347 3.01 -24.00 -28.09
C ALA A 347 1.49 -23.73 -28.04
N LEU A 348 0.84 -23.85 -29.20
CA LEU A 348 -0.62 -23.91 -29.30
C LEU A 348 -1.05 -25.38 -29.35
N THR A 349 -2.00 -25.78 -28.50
CA THR A 349 -2.40 -27.19 -28.33
C THR A 349 -3.92 -27.34 -28.23
N GLY A 350 -4.41 -28.58 -28.39
CA GLY A 350 -5.85 -28.90 -28.29
C GLY A 350 -6.67 -28.65 -29.56
N GLY A 351 -6.03 -28.23 -30.66
CA GLY A 351 -6.71 -27.81 -31.88
C GLY A 351 -6.78 -26.28 -32.02
N PHE A 352 -6.33 -25.53 -31.01
CA PHE A 352 -6.14 -24.09 -31.10
C PHE A 352 -4.97 -23.73 -32.03
N SER A 353 -5.14 -22.70 -32.85
CA SER A 353 -4.16 -22.24 -33.83
C SER A 353 -4.13 -20.71 -33.91
N SER A 354 -3.20 -20.14 -34.67
CA SER A 354 -3.14 -18.69 -34.93
C SER A 354 -4.34 -18.16 -35.75
N ALA A 355 -5.19 -19.05 -36.31
CA ALA A 355 -6.44 -18.69 -36.97
C ALA A 355 -7.57 -18.43 -35.95
N ASN A 356 -7.45 -18.96 -34.74
CA ASN A 356 -8.40 -18.74 -33.63
C ASN A 356 -8.21 -17.37 -32.95
N VAL A 357 -7.23 -16.58 -33.37
CA VAL A 357 -6.88 -15.28 -32.80
C VAL A 357 -7.25 -14.16 -33.77
N THR A 358 -8.18 -13.31 -33.35
CA THR A 358 -8.56 -12.07 -34.03
C THR A 358 -8.02 -10.89 -33.20
N ALA A 359 -7.00 -10.21 -33.73
CA ALA A 359 -6.28 -9.15 -33.04
C ALA A 359 -5.92 -8.02 -34.01
N GLY A 360 -5.72 -6.80 -33.50
CA GLY A 360 -5.19 -5.68 -34.30
C GLY A 360 -3.78 -5.97 -34.83
N SER A 361 -2.99 -6.74 -34.08
CA SER A 361 -1.75 -7.36 -34.57
C SER A 361 -1.49 -8.69 -33.87
N LYS A 362 -0.83 -9.63 -34.55
CA LYS A 362 -0.50 -10.96 -33.98
C LYS A 362 0.96 -11.34 -34.24
N THR A 363 1.65 -11.81 -33.21
CA THR A 363 3.00 -12.41 -33.31
C THR A 363 2.98 -13.77 -32.63
N ILE A 364 2.90 -14.84 -33.42
CA ILE A 364 2.77 -16.22 -32.94
C ILE A 364 3.58 -17.14 -33.88
N PRO A 365 4.69 -17.76 -33.44
CA PRO A 365 5.31 -17.61 -32.12
C PRO A 365 6.09 -16.28 -31.98
N ASP A 366 6.20 -15.80 -30.75
CA ASP A 366 7.07 -14.67 -30.38
C ASP A 366 8.17 -15.11 -29.40
N ALA A 367 9.37 -15.34 -29.92
CA ALA A 367 10.50 -15.78 -29.12
C ALA A 367 10.97 -14.75 -28.08
N SER A 368 10.70 -13.46 -28.32
CA SER A 368 11.18 -12.34 -27.48
C SER A 368 10.35 -12.13 -26.21
N LEU A 369 9.17 -12.77 -26.12
CA LEU A 369 8.28 -12.59 -24.98
C LEU A 369 8.84 -13.26 -23.72
N THR A 370 8.83 -12.51 -22.61
CA THR A 370 9.21 -12.99 -21.27
C THR A 370 8.00 -13.01 -20.34
N ALA A 371 8.05 -13.88 -19.33
CA ALA A 371 7.04 -13.88 -18.27
C ALA A 371 7.05 -12.55 -17.50
N PRO A 372 5.89 -12.09 -16.99
CA PRO A 372 5.85 -10.95 -16.08
C PRO A 372 6.62 -11.28 -14.79
N PRO A 373 7.25 -10.29 -14.14
CA PRO A 373 7.90 -10.50 -12.86
C PRO A 373 6.87 -10.81 -11.77
N ALA A 374 7.30 -11.58 -10.76
CA ALA A 374 6.50 -11.80 -9.56
C ALA A 374 6.27 -10.50 -8.78
N PRO A 375 5.13 -10.38 -8.08
CA PRO A 375 4.90 -9.21 -7.24
C PRO A 375 5.94 -9.16 -6.12
N ASP A 376 6.58 -8.01 -5.94
CA ASP A 376 7.52 -7.80 -4.84
C ASP A 376 6.76 -7.53 -3.54
N MET A 377 6.53 -8.61 -2.78
CA MET A 377 5.83 -8.53 -1.51
C MET A 377 6.63 -7.80 -0.42
N THR A 378 7.93 -7.54 -0.62
CA THR A 378 8.76 -6.84 0.37
C THR A 378 8.44 -5.35 0.44
N VAL A 379 7.81 -4.79 -0.59
CA VAL A 379 7.30 -3.40 -0.60
C VAL A 379 6.13 -3.24 0.38
N TYR A 380 5.25 -4.23 0.43
CA TYR A 380 4.06 -4.22 1.29
C TYR A 380 4.31 -4.83 2.67
N PHE A 381 5.23 -5.80 2.72
CA PHE A 381 5.62 -6.48 3.95
C PHE A 381 7.14 -6.46 4.13
N PRO A 382 7.74 -5.29 4.44
CA PRO A 382 9.18 -5.20 4.64
C PRO A 382 9.62 -6.08 5.82
N PRO A 383 10.65 -6.93 5.66
CA PRO A 383 11.16 -7.74 6.77
C PRO A 383 11.59 -6.86 7.95
N GLY A 384 11.08 -7.18 9.15
CA GLY A 384 11.41 -6.43 10.36
C GLY A 384 10.76 -5.05 10.49
N ASP A 385 9.68 -4.79 9.73
CA ASP A 385 8.83 -3.62 10.00
C ASP A 385 7.94 -3.88 11.23
N PRO A 386 8.19 -3.22 12.38
CA PRO A 386 7.40 -3.38 13.60
C PRO A 386 5.96 -2.88 13.45
N LYS A 387 5.61 -2.18 12.37
CA LYS A 387 4.21 -1.86 12.06
C LYS A 387 3.41 -3.10 11.63
N LEU A 388 4.11 -4.15 11.22
CA LEU A 388 3.53 -5.42 10.76
C LEU A 388 3.51 -6.50 11.84
N ASP A 389 4.22 -6.28 12.95
CA ASP A 389 4.23 -7.17 14.09
C ASP A 389 3.14 -6.78 15.08
N PHE A 390 2.40 -7.76 15.60
CA PHE A 390 1.44 -7.46 16.65
C PHE A 390 2.14 -6.86 17.89
N PRO A 391 1.74 -5.65 18.32
CA PRO A 391 2.37 -4.98 19.45
C PRO A 391 2.21 -5.84 20.70
N LYS A 392 3.28 -6.14 21.45
CA LYS A 392 3.22 -6.89 22.71
C LYS A 392 3.11 -5.93 23.91
N ILE A 393 1.93 -5.34 24.09
CA ILE A 393 1.72 -4.29 25.10
C ILE A 393 1.72 -4.90 26.49
N THR A 394 2.58 -4.39 27.39
CA THR A 394 2.58 -4.79 28.81
C THR A 394 2.19 -3.62 29.71
N LYS A 395 1.98 -3.89 31.00
CA LYS A 395 1.73 -2.84 32.01
C LYS A 395 2.93 -1.91 32.22
N THR A 396 4.13 -2.40 31.96
CA THR A 396 5.40 -1.68 32.14
C THR A 396 5.86 -1.01 30.84
N ASP A 397 5.02 -0.95 29.82
CA ASP A 397 5.34 -0.31 28.55
C ASP A 397 5.65 1.18 28.79
N ALA A 398 6.70 1.68 28.12
CA ALA A 398 7.20 3.03 28.30
C ALA A 398 6.15 4.11 28.04
N ARG A 399 5.12 3.81 27.23
CA ARG A 399 4.01 4.73 26.93
C ARG A 399 3.14 5.09 28.14
N TRP A 400 3.22 4.32 29.23
CA TRP A 400 2.52 4.62 30.48
C TRP A 400 3.43 5.29 31.52
N SER A 401 4.67 5.60 31.15
CA SER A 401 5.63 6.21 32.08
C SER A 401 5.16 7.59 32.53
N GLY A 402 5.18 7.82 33.85
CA GLY A 402 4.71 9.06 34.46
C GLY A 402 3.20 9.17 34.61
N TRP A 403 2.41 8.16 34.22
CA TRP A 403 0.97 8.15 34.45
C TRP A 403 0.63 7.78 35.89
N PHE A 404 -0.44 8.36 36.44
CA PHE A 404 -0.86 8.18 37.82
C PHE A 404 -1.69 6.91 37.99
N MET A 405 -1.27 6.02 38.87
CA MET A 405 -2.06 4.82 39.20
C MET A 405 -3.19 5.19 40.16
N ARG A 406 -4.44 5.03 39.71
CA ARG A 406 -5.66 5.24 40.50
C ARG A 406 -6.35 3.91 40.81
N LYS A 407 -7.15 3.90 41.88
CA LYS A 407 -7.87 2.71 42.35
C LYS A 407 -9.28 2.69 41.78
N TRP A 408 -9.53 1.78 40.82
CA TRP A 408 -10.80 1.66 40.09
C TRP A 408 -12.00 1.55 41.03
N ARG A 409 -11.93 0.63 42.00
CA ARG A 409 -13.02 0.43 42.98
C ARG A 409 -13.29 1.69 43.79
N ASN A 410 -12.25 2.35 44.32
CA ASN A 410 -12.43 3.55 45.14
C ASN A 410 -13.14 4.67 44.37
N ASP A 411 -12.71 4.91 43.14
CA ASP A 411 -13.26 5.97 42.31
C ASP A 411 -14.71 5.66 41.89
N LEU A 412 -15.04 4.41 41.56
CA LEU A 412 -16.41 4.04 41.17
C LEU A 412 -17.36 3.85 42.34
N ASP A 413 -16.90 3.28 43.46
CA ASP A 413 -17.72 3.10 44.67
C ASP A 413 -18.21 4.46 45.19
N ALA A 414 -17.39 5.51 45.06
CA ALA A 414 -17.79 6.88 45.38
C ALA A 414 -18.90 7.44 44.47
N LEU A 415 -19.09 6.87 43.28
CA LEU A 415 -20.09 7.29 42.30
C LEU A 415 -21.36 6.45 42.33
N LYS A 416 -21.39 5.29 43.00
CA LYS A 416 -22.54 4.37 42.98
C LYS A 416 -23.81 5.01 43.53
N THR A 417 -24.93 4.78 42.84
CA THR A 417 -26.28 5.06 43.34
C THR A 417 -27.09 3.78 43.51
N GLY A 418 -27.53 3.53 44.74
CA GLY A 418 -28.50 2.47 45.05
C GLY A 418 -27.93 1.04 45.16
N PRO A 419 -28.78 0.07 45.53
CA PRO A 419 -28.37 -1.29 45.89
C PRO A 419 -28.09 -2.21 44.69
N TYR A 420 -28.32 -1.75 43.46
CA TYR A 420 -28.32 -2.61 42.27
C TYR A 420 -26.92 -2.85 41.66
N LEU A 421 -25.93 -2.00 41.97
CA LEU A 421 -24.52 -2.26 41.65
C LEU A 421 -23.84 -3.03 42.79
N ALA A 422 -23.99 -4.35 42.79
CA ALA A 422 -23.36 -5.22 43.78
C ALA A 422 -21.81 -5.14 43.75
N ASP A 423 -21.20 -4.92 42.58
CA ASP A 423 -19.76 -4.79 42.42
C ASP A 423 -19.37 -3.71 41.38
N SER A 424 -18.33 -2.92 41.68
CA SER A 424 -17.73 -1.96 40.75
C SER A 424 -17.00 -2.63 39.59
N CYS A 425 -16.70 -3.92 39.73
CA CYS A 425 -15.96 -4.73 38.77
C CYS A 425 -16.85 -5.61 37.87
N ASP A 426 -18.14 -5.73 38.19
CA ASP A 426 -19.14 -6.38 37.32
C ASP A 426 -20.41 -5.55 37.25
N GLN A 427 -20.42 -4.63 36.29
CA GLN A 427 -21.55 -3.75 36.01
C GLN A 427 -22.42 -4.27 34.86
N ALA A 428 -22.15 -5.49 34.38
CA ALA A 428 -22.69 -5.99 33.13
C ALA A 428 -24.18 -6.39 33.24
N TRP A 429 -24.68 -6.63 34.45
CA TRP A 429 -26.03 -7.17 34.67
C TRP A 429 -27.03 -6.15 35.26
N VAL A 430 -26.59 -4.92 35.49
CA VAL A 430 -27.44 -3.91 36.14
C VAL A 430 -28.30 -3.21 35.10
N SER A 431 -29.60 -3.50 35.12
CA SER A 431 -30.60 -2.84 34.27
C SER A 431 -30.88 -1.43 34.78
N GLY A 432 -30.73 -0.43 33.91
CA GLY A 432 -30.95 1.00 34.22
C GLY A 432 -29.84 1.89 33.69
N SER A 433 -30.20 3.11 33.25
CA SER A 433 -29.31 4.07 32.59
C SER A 433 -28.47 4.92 33.53
N SER A 434 -28.67 4.86 34.85
CA SER A 434 -28.11 5.83 35.80
C SER A 434 -27.77 5.23 37.17
N ASN A 435 -26.93 4.19 37.20
CA ASN A 435 -26.45 3.61 38.47
C ASN A 435 -25.25 4.38 39.07
N PHE A 436 -24.89 5.52 38.47
CA PHE A 436 -23.84 6.41 38.94
C PHE A 436 -24.40 7.82 39.14
N THR A 437 -23.94 8.51 40.19
CA THR A 437 -24.28 9.92 40.50
C THR A 437 -23.74 10.89 39.44
N GLY A 438 -22.71 10.48 38.69
CA GLY A 438 -22.04 11.29 37.69
C GLY A 438 -20.94 10.52 36.95
N PRO A 439 -20.19 11.20 36.06
CA PRO A 439 -19.13 10.58 35.29
C PRO A 439 -17.87 10.32 36.15
N LEU A 440 -17.12 9.28 35.79
CA LEU A 440 -15.74 9.10 36.23
C LEU A 440 -14.86 10.13 35.51
N VAL A 441 -14.39 11.15 36.26
CA VAL A 441 -13.60 12.25 35.70
C VAL A 441 -12.10 11.94 35.80
N ILE A 442 -11.41 12.04 34.67
CA ILE A 442 -9.97 11.83 34.55
C ILE A 442 -9.31 13.13 34.12
N THR A 443 -8.52 13.74 35.01
CA THR A 443 -7.89 15.06 34.80
C THR A 443 -6.38 15.01 34.55
N THR A 444 -5.77 13.84 34.75
CA THR A 444 -4.34 13.60 34.54
C THR A 444 -4.15 12.24 33.88
N PRO A 445 -3.05 12.00 33.15
CA PRO A 445 -2.77 10.70 32.55
C PRO A 445 -2.86 9.59 33.61
N THR A 446 -3.80 8.66 33.44
CA THR A 446 -4.23 7.76 34.52
C THR A 446 -4.13 6.28 34.13
N ILE A 447 -3.61 5.47 35.04
CA ILE A 447 -3.64 4.00 34.97
C ILE A 447 -4.69 3.47 35.95
N TYR A 448 -5.61 2.66 35.44
CA TYR A 448 -6.48 1.78 36.23
C TYR A 448 -6.06 0.32 35.99
N ASP A 449 -5.43 -0.32 36.99
CA ASP A 449 -5.09 -1.74 36.92
C ASP A 449 -6.15 -2.59 37.64
N LEU A 450 -7.10 -3.11 36.87
CA LEU A 450 -8.20 -3.94 37.37
C LEU A 450 -7.75 -5.37 37.64
N GLN A 451 -6.57 -5.80 37.19
CA GLN A 451 -6.05 -7.13 37.52
C GLN A 451 -5.45 -7.18 38.94
N GLN A 452 -5.27 -6.03 39.60
CA GLN A 452 -4.88 -6.00 41.01
C GLN A 452 -5.93 -6.70 41.90
N PRO A 453 -5.52 -7.29 43.04
CA PRO A 453 -6.45 -7.83 44.02
C PRO A 453 -7.47 -6.78 44.49
N THR A 454 -8.65 -7.25 44.90
CA THR A 454 -9.74 -6.37 45.38
C THR A 454 -9.31 -5.46 46.53
N GLY A 455 -8.51 -5.97 47.47
CA GLY A 455 -7.96 -5.19 48.58
C GLY A 455 -7.01 -4.04 48.17
N SER A 456 -6.44 -4.10 46.97
CA SER A 456 -5.60 -3.03 46.40
C SER A 456 -6.39 -2.01 45.58
N GLY A 457 -7.71 -2.18 45.45
CA GLY A 457 -8.60 -1.33 44.66
C GLY A 457 -8.81 -1.80 43.22
N GLY A 458 -8.32 -3.00 42.86
CA GLY A 458 -8.58 -3.66 41.58
C GLY A 458 -9.78 -4.61 41.63
N CYS A 459 -9.89 -5.50 40.65
CA CYS A 459 -10.99 -6.45 40.52
C CYS A 459 -10.60 -7.89 40.82
N GLY A 460 -9.33 -8.27 40.66
CA GLY A 460 -8.83 -9.62 40.96
C GLY A 460 -9.48 -10.77 40.16
N THR A 461 -10.39 -10.48 39.22
CA THR A 461 -11.13 -11.46 38.41
C THR A 461 -10.49 -11.66 37.04
N SER A 462 -10.88 -12.76 36.37
CA SER A 462 -10.48 -13.08 34.99
C SER A 462 -11.24 -12.28 33.92
N SER A 463 -12.34 -11.60 34.26
CA SER A 463 -13.09 -10.73 33.35
C SER A 463 -13.81 -9.62 34.12
N VAL A 464 -13.88 -8.43 33.52
CA VAL A 464 -14.56 -7.24 34.07
C VAL A 464 -15.85 -6.97 33.29
N GLY A 465 -16.92 -6.60 33.99
CA GLY A 465 -18.15 -6.13 33.39
C GLY A 465 -18.19 -4.60 33.34
N LEU A 466 -18.22 -4.01 32.15
CA LEU A 466 -18.41 -2.55 31.96
C LEU A 466 -19.86 -2.26 31.51
N GLY A 467 -20.45 -1.19 32.03
CA GLY A 467 -21.85 -0.87 31.78
C GLY A 467 -22.45 -0.02 32.88
N GLY A 468 -23.64 -0.38 33.34
CA GLY A 468 -24.41 0.30 34.39
C GLY A 468 -24.79 1.77 34.13
N GLY A 469 -24.59 2.31 32.92
CA GLY A 469 -24.69 3.75 32.68
C GLY A 469 -23.39 4.52 32.97
N LEU A 470 -22.27 3.83 33.13
CA LEU A 470 -20.97 4.44 33.38
C LEU A 470 -20.58 5.39 32.24
N THR A 471 -20.29 6.63 32.62
CA THR A 471 -19.69 7.62 31.73
C THR A 471 -18.27 7.91 32.21
N ILE A 472 -17.29 7.79 31.33
CA ILE A 472 -15.91 8.24 31.57
C ILE A 472 -15.72 9.56 30.84
N LYS A 473 -15.32 10.60 31.60
CA LYS A 473 -15.08 11.95 31.08
C LYS A 473 -13.60 12.28 31.16
N LEU A 474 -12.98 12.44 29.99
CA LEU A 474 -11.54 12.60 29.80
C LEU A 474 -11.17 14.07 29.64
N TYR A 475 -10.32 14.57 30.52
CA TYR A 475 -9.53 15.80 30.35
C TYR A 475 -8.04 15.46 30.16
N ALA A 476 -7.69 14.18 30.24
CA ALA A 476 -6.40 13.58 29.93
C ALA A 476 -6.60 12.12 29.49
N ASP A 477 -5.58 11.52 28.87
CA ASP A 477 -5.60 10.12 28.45
C ASP A 477 -5.68 9.14 29.64
N ALA A 478 -6.23 7.96 29.40
CA ALA A 478 -6.36 6.92 30.44
C ALA A 478 -6.18 5.52 29.88
N VAL A 479 -5.64 4.62 30.71
CA VAL A 479 -5.51 3.19 30.40
C VAL A 479 -6.18 2.35 31.47
N ILE A 480 -6.96 1.38 31.03
CA ILE A 480 -7.61 0.37 31.86
C ILE A 480 -6.95 -0.96 31.50
N PHE A 481 -6.18 -1.52 32.43
CA PHE A 481 -5.66 -2.88 32.32
C PHE A 481 -6.66 -3.86 32.92
N SER A 482 -7.12 -4.83 32.14
CA SER A 482 -7.99 -5.92 32.61
C SER A 482 -7.53 -7.26 32.05
N SER A 483 -8.09 -8.37 32.55
CA SER A 483 -7.85 -9.70 31.96
C SER A 483 -8.77 -10.00 30.76
N GLY A 484 -9.47 -8.97 30.28
CA GLY A 484 -10.62 -9.02 29.37
C GLY A 484 -11.80 -8.24 29.94
N ALA A 485 -12.77 -7.90 29.08
CA ALA A 485 -13.99 -7.24 29.54
C ALA A 485 -15.21 -7.52 28.65
N THR A 486 -16.39 -7.53 29.26
CA THR A 486 -17.67 -7.56 28.56
C THR A 486 -18.43 -6.26 28.80
N MET A 487 -18.85 -5.60 27.73
CA MET A 487 -19.71 -4.41 27.78
C MET A 487 -21.16 -4.84 27.53
N LYS A 488 -22.08 -4.71 28.49
CA LYS A 488 -23.47 -5.21 28.34
C LYS A 488 -24.56 -4.15 28.32
N THR A 489 -24.36 -3.05 29.02
CA THR A 489 -25.35 -1.96 29.06
C THR A 489 -24.69 -0.65 28.66
N THR A 490 -25.35 0.49 28.91
CA THR A 490 -24.85 1.81 28.53
C THR A 490 -23.46 2.06 29.10
N PHE A 491 -22.51 2.34 28.21
CA PHE A 491 -21.16 2.77 28.52
C PHE A 491 -20.79 3.93 27.60
N ARG A 492 -20.35 5.05 28.18
CA ARG A 492 -20.06 6.28 27.44
C ARG A 492 -18.66 6.78 27.72
N VAL A 493 -17.96 7.21 26.68
CA VAL A 493 -16.65 7.87 26.80
C VAL A 493 -16.70 9.22 26.12
N GLU A 494 -16.34 10.30 26.80
CA GLU A 494 -16.38 11.64 26.23
C GLU A 494 -15.20 12.50 26.65
N SER A 495 -14.87 13.49 25.82
CA SER A 495 -13.93 14.55 26.17
C SER A 495 -14.64 15.61 27.00
N GLY A 496 -14.00 16.06 28.08
CA GLY A 496 -14.54 17.07 29.00
C GLY A 496 -14.09 18.50 28.71
N ASP A 497 -13.01 18.68 27.96
CA ASP A 497 -12.44 19.97 27.57
C ASP A 497 -12.57 20.27 26.07
N GLY A 498 -13.10 19.32 25.29
CA GLY A 498 -13.21 19.45 23.84
C GLY A 498 -11.92 19.12 23.08
N ASN A 499 -10.81 18.81 23.75
CA ASN A 499 -9.60 18.30 23.11
C ASN A 499 -9.72 16.79 22.85
N LYS A 500 -8.90 16.28 21.92
CA LYS A 500 -8.83 14.83 21.66
C LYS A 500 -8.16 14.12 22.83
N HIS A 501 -8.83 13.09 23.36
CA HIS A 501 -8.31 12.21 24.41
C HIS A 501 -8.53 10.74 24.05
N SER A 502 -7.60 9.90 24.48
CA SER A 502 -7.57 8.46 24.24
C SER A 502 -7.88 7.69 25.52
N LEU A 503 -8.84 6.77 25.43
CA LEU A 503 -9.04 5.71 26.41
C LEU A 503 -8.49 4.40 25.84
N TYR A 504 -7.51 3.84 26.51
CA TYR A 504 -6.95 2.54 26.21
C TYR A 504 -7.61 1.48 27.10
N ILE A 505 -8.23 0.48 26.48
CA ILE A 505 -8.75 -0.70 27.17
C ILE A 505 -7.90 -1.88 26.74
N ILE A 506 -7.04 -2.32 27.65
CA ILE A 506 -5.92 -3.20 27.32
C ILE A 506 -6.00 -4.43 28.19
N GLU A 507 -6.02 -5.59 27.53
CA GLU A 507 -5.59 -6.83 28.15
C GLU A 507 -4.07 -6.96 27.95
N PRO A 508 -3.24 -6.82 28.99
CA PRO A 508 -1.79 -6.84 28.82
C PRO A 508 -1.33 -8.18 28.25
N TRP A 509 -0.32 -8.12 27.40
CA TRP A 509 0.37 -9.29 26.86
C TRP A 509 0.89 -10.17 28.02
N PRO A 510 0.51 -11.46 28.09
CA PRO A 510 0.87 -12.31 29.20
C PRO A 510 2.36 -12.63 29.22
N ALA A 511 2.96 -12.69 30.41
CA ALA A 511 4.33 -13.13 30.57
C ALA A 511 4.50 -14.57 30.04
N GLY A 512 5.51 -14.81 29.21
CA GLY A 512 5.78 -16.12 28.61
C GLY A 512 4.94 -16.48 27.37
N LYS A 513 3.95 -15.68 26.98
CA LYS A 513 3.25 -15.86 25.70
C LYS A 513 4.14 -15.41 24.55
N ALA A 514 4.46 -16.31 23.62
CA ALA A 514 5.38 -16.03 22.52
C ALA A 514 4.69 -15.38 21.32
N SER A 515 3.48 -15.84 20.99
CA SER A 515 2.69 -15.42 19.83
C SER A 515 1.19 -15.54 20.12
N CYS A 516 0.37 -15.04 19.19
CA CYS A 516 -1.08 -15.23 19.25
C CYS A 516 -1.54 -16.67 19.02
N SER A 517 -0.72 -17.52 18.37
CA SER A 517 -1.04 -18.91 18.04
C SER A 517 -0.88 -19.90 19.22
N SER A 518 -0.18 -19.52 20.29
CA SER A 518 -0.06 -20.34 21.49
C SER A 518 -1.28 -20.15 22.42
N SER A 519 -2.42 -20.76 22.07
CA SER A 519 -3.68 -20.88 22.83
C SER A 519 -4.40 -19.55 23.22
N PRO A 520 -5.75 -19.49 23.16
CA PRO A 520 -6.52 -18.31 23.55
C PRO A 520 -6.61 -18.23 25.07
N SER A 521 -5.51 -17.94 25.76
CA SER A 521 -5.49 -17.78 27.22
C SER A 521 -5.98 -16.42 27.70
N GLY A 522 -6.61 -15.61 26.83
CA GLY A 522 -7.15 -14.30 27.17
C GLY A 522 -8.68 -14.31 27.15
N ALA A 523 -9.32 -13.70 28.15
CA ALA A 523 -10.79 -13.63 28.21
C ALA A 523 -11.36 -12.72 27.10
N GLY A 524 -10.51 -11.92 26.45
CA GLY A 524 -10.86 -11.10 25.30
C GLY A 524 -11.78 -9.93 25.64
N PHE A 525 -12.24 -9.23 24.61
CA PHE A 525 -13.20 -8.14 24.74
C PHE A 525 -14.47 -8.44 23.96
N THR A 526 -15.61 -8.33 24.64
CA THR A 526 -16.92 -8.54 24.02
C THR A 526 -17.80 -7.31 24.15
N PHE A 527 -18.19 -6.73 23.01
CA PHE A 527 -19.26 -5.73 22.94
C PHE A 527 -20.61 -6.44 22.86
N ASN A 528 -21.26 -6.60 24.02
CA ASN A 528 -22.58 -7.19 24.15
C ASN A 528 -23.63 -6.11 24.51
N THR A 529 -23.55 -4.95 23.86
CA THR A 529 -24.50 -3.87 24.06
C THR A 529 -24.71 -3.06 22.78
N PRO A 530 -25.94 -2.58 22.51
CA PRO A 530 -26.17 -1.55 21.49
C PRO A 530 -25.85 -0.14 22.01
N ASN A 531 -25.74 0.06 23.33
CA ASN A 531 -25.74 1.37 23.98
C ASN A 531 -24.33 1.89 24.33
N PHE A 532 -23.33 1.46 23.58
CA PHE A 532 -21.99 2.05 23.65
C PHE A 532 -21.99 3.38 22.89
N SER A 533 -21.42 4.43 23.49
CA SER A 533 -21.35 5.75 22.84
C SER A 533 -20.06 6.50 23.12
N GLN A 534 -19.65 7.33 22.16
CA GLN A 534 -18.45 8.16 22.28
C GLN A 534 -18.75 9.61 21.87
N GLY A 535 -18.13 10.56 22.58
CA GLY A 535 -18.07 11.96 22.16
C GLY A 535 -17.12 12.17 20.96
N PRO A 536 -17.25 13.29 20.23
CA PRO A 536 -16.51 13.53 18.97
C PRO A 536 -14.99 13.59 19.13
N ASN A 537 -14.49 13.89 20.34
CA ASN A 537 -13.07 14.00 20.64
C ASN A 537 -12.60 12.93 21.65
N ALA A 538 -13.33 11.82 21.78
CA ALA A 538 -12.93 10.67 22.59
C ALA A 538 -12.70 9.46 21.68
N GLN A 539 -11.45 9.00 21.63
CA GLN A 539 -11.07 7.80 20.87
C GLN A 539 -10.78 6.64 21.83
N VAL A 540 -11.20 5.44 21.45
CA VAL A 540 -11.04 4.24 22.26
C VAL A 540 -10.21 3.24 21.50
N MET A 541 -9.10 2.82 22.11
CA MET A 541 -8.31 1.70 21.60
C MET A 541 -8.62 0.46 22.45
N VAL A 542 -9.03 -0.62 21.79
CA VAL A 542 -9.15 -1.93 22.41
C VAL A 542 -7.97 -2.80 21.98
N TYR A 543 -7.23 -3.33 22.95
CA TYR A 543 -6.10 -4.22 22.72
C TYR A 543 -6.26 -5.51 23.50
N THR A 544 -6.12 -6.67 22.85
CA THR A 544 -6.11 -7.97 23.54
C THR A 544 -5.23 -9.03 22.85
N PRO A 545 -4.46 -9.83 23.62
CA PRO A 545 -3.83 -11.06 23.17
C PRO A 545 -4.83 -12.23 23.00
N GLY A 546 -6.13 -11.96 23.10
CA GLY A 546 -7.24 -12.88 22.92
C GLY A 546 -8.13 -12.47 21.75
N GLN A 547 -9.45 -12.56 21.93
CA GLN A 547 -10.43 -12.29 20.89
C GLN A 547 -11.21 -11.00 21.17
N ILE A 548 -11.43 -10.19 20.13
CA ILE A 548 -12.42 -9.12 20.12
C ILE A 548 -13.67 -9.64 19.40
N ASN A 549 -14.84 -9.51 20.04
CA ASN A 549 -16.13 -9.90 19.47
C ASN A 549 -17.22 -8.88 19.80
N ASN A 550 -18.33 -8.93 19.06
CA ASN A 550 -19.58 -8.28 19.38
C ASN A 550 -20.77 -9.21 19.17
N THR A 551 -21.70 -9.21 20.13
CA THR A 551 -22.80 -10.19 20.17
C THR A 551 -24.18 -9.56 20.22
N ALA A 552 -24.28 -8.27 20.54
CA ALA A 552 -25.57 -7.58 20.59
C ALA A 552 -25.93 -7.04 19.20
N TYR A 553 -27.10 -7.41 18.70
CA TYR A 553 -27.65 -6.83 17.47
C TYR A 553 -28.27 -5.46 17.78
N ALA A 554 -27.98 -4.46 16.94
CA ALA A 554 -28.41 -3.07 17.11
C ALA A 554 -28.74 -2.42 15.77
N SER A 555 -29.74 -1.53 15.76
CA SER A 555 -30.01 -0.60 14.65
C SER A 555 -30.29 0.79 15.23
N PRO A 556 -29.41 1.79 15.04
CA PRO A 556 -28.18 1.76 14.25
C PRO A 556 -27.11 0.81 14.81
N PRO A 557 -26.13 0.36 13.99
CA PRO A 557 -25.05 -0.50 14.44
C PRO A 557 -24.20 0.17 15.52
N LEU A 558 -23.57 -0.64 16.38
CA LEU A 558 -22.62 -0.13 17.37
C LEU A 558 -21.50 0.62 16.64
N THR A 559 -21.22 1.84 17.10
CA THR A 559 -20.19 2.70 16.52
C THR A 559 -19.04 2.90 17.50
N LEU A 560 -17.83 2.56 17.07
CA LEU A 560 -16.58 2.82 17.78
C LEU A 560 -15.78 3.85 16.97
N THR A 561 -15.30 4.91 17.62
CA THR A 561 -14.27 5.81 17.10
C THR A 561 -12.95 5.44 17.75
N GLY A 562 -11.99 4.95 16.97
CA GLY A 562 -10.72 4.47 17.51
C GLY A 562 -10.15 3.28 16.73
N GLN A 563 -9.67 2.26 17.48
CA GLN A 563 -8.88 1.16 16.93
C GLN A 563 -9.15 -0.18 17.64
N LEU A 564 -9.01 -1.28 16.89
CA LEU A 564 -9.16 -2.65 17.40
C LEU A 564 -7.89 -3.45 17.12
N TYR A 565 -7.24 -3.94 18.18
CA TYR A 565 -6.04 -4.79 18.11
C TYR A 565 -6.31 -6.08 18.86
N GLY A 566 -6.47 -7.19 18.14
CA GLY A 566 -6.73 -8.50 18.72
C GLY A 566 -5.84 -9.56 18.10
N CYS A 567 -5.56 -10.64 18.83
CA CYS A 567 -5.08 -11.85 18.16
C CYS A 567 -6.15 -12.35 17.17
N ASN A 568 -7.42 -12.29 17.58
CA ASN A 568 -8.56 -12.56 16.71
C ASN A 568 -9.52 -11.37 16.78
N VAL A 569 -9.93 -10.82 15.63
CA VAL A 569 -11.01 -9.83 15.55
C VAL A 569 -12.16 -10.46 14.77
N LEU A 570 -13.17 -10.94 15.50
CA LEU A 570 -14.29 -11.69 14.94
C LEU A 570 -15.58 -10.92 15.22
N LEU A 571 -16.09 -10.19 14.25
CA LEU A 571 -17.29 -9.35 14.41
C LEU A 571 -18.53 -10.10 13.90
N SER A 572 -19.49 -10.35 14.79
CA SER A 572 -20.66 -11.19 14.55
C SER A 572 -21.97 -10.42 14.43
N THR A 573 -22.04 -9.16 14.87
CA THR A 573 -23.20 -8.28 14.68
C THR A 573 -22.81 -6.96 14.01
N PRO A 574 -23.76 -6.20 13.40
CA PRO A 574 -23.40 -5.01 12.64
C PRO A 574 -22.54 -4.01 13.44
N PHE A 575 -21.41 -3.60 12.87
CA PHE A 575 -20.38 -2.81 13.55
C PHE A 575 -19.87 -1.68 12.66
N LYS A 576 -19.72 -0.49 13.22
CA LYS A 576 -19.15 0.67 12.54
C LYS A 576 -17.89 1.13 13.29
N LEU A 577 -16.76 1.14 12.60
CA LEU A 577 -15.50 1.71 13.07
C LEU A 577 -15.23 3.03 12.35
N ASN A 578 -15.19 4.14 13.07
CA ASN A 578 -14.57 5.38 12.61
C ASN A 578 -13.12 5.36 13.06
N TYR A 579 -12.20 5.12 12.14
CA TYR A 579 -10.79 5.10 12.43
C TYR A 579 -10.32 6.50 12.88
N SER A 580 -9.72 6.52 14.08
CA SER A 580 -8.96 7.64 14.61
C SER A 580 -7.85 7.02 15.45
N ALA A 581 -6.59 7.24 15.06
CA ALA A 581 -5.46 6.68 15.79
C ALA A 581 -5.45 7.18 17.24
N ALA A 582 -5.31 6.25 18.18
CA ALA A 582 -5.10 6.59 19.58
C ALA A 582 -3.69 7.18 19.73
N THR A 583 -3.62 8.42 20.20
CA THR A 583 -2.36 9.14 20.40
C THR A 583 -1.84 8.80 21.79
N SER A 584 -0.67 8.14 21.91
CA SER A 584 -0.07 7.94 23.23
C SER A 584 0.56 9.26 23.68
N GLY A 585 -0.12 9.99 24.56
CA GLY A 585 0.46 11.11 25.28
C GLY A 585 1.60 10.65 26.21
N GLY A 586 2.86 10.81 25.74
CA GLY A 586 4.07 10.83 26.58
C GLY A 586 4.98 9.58 26.55
N GLY A 587 6.27 9.78 26.21
CA GLY A 587 7.40 8.90 26.55
C GLY A 587 8.10 8.13 25.41
N ALA A 588 9.37 8.45 25.12
CA ALA A 588 10.28 7.92 24.07
C ALA A 588 10.70 6.42 24.23
N ALA A 589 11.15 5.66 23.21
CA ALA A 589 12.47 5.69 22.52
C ALA A 589 12.38 5.48 20.99
N GLY A 590 13.36 5.03 20.20
CA GLY A 590 13.63 5.66 18.88
C GLY A 590 13.39 4.95 17.54
N ARG A 591 12.65 5.61 16.65
CA ARG A 591 12.90 5.58 15.19
C ARG A 591 12.96 6.99 14.62
N ALA A 592 13.90 7.21 13.71
CA ALA A 592 14.06 8.47 13.01
C ALA A 592 13.00 8.60 11.91
N PHE A 593 12.35 9.74 11.77
CA PHE A 593 11.49 10.02 10.61
C PHE A 593 12.07 11.18 9.80
N VAL A 594 11.91 11.10 8.47
CA VAL A 594 12.51 12.00 7.50
C VAL A 594 11.44 12.86 6.85
N VAL A 595 11.57 14.18 6.96
CA VAL A 595 10.70 15.15 6.27
C VAL A 595 11.48 15.76 5.11
N SER A 596 10.91 15.71 3.91
CA SER A 596 11.50 16.31 2.70
C SER A 596 11.16 17.79 2.64
N GLU A 597 12.17 18.65 2.53
CA GLU A 597 11.93 20.10 2.52
C GLU A 597 12.28 20.76 1.17
N ARG A 598 13.27 20.26 0.40
CA ARG A 598 13.67 20.86 -0.91
C ARG A 598 14.38 19.86 -1.84
N PHE A 599 14.07 19.93 -3.14
CA PHE A 599 14.82 19.28 -4.22
C PHE A 599 15.57 20.32 -5.06
N ARG A 600 16.87 20.11 -5.28
CA ARG A 600 17.66 20.86 -6.27
C ARG A 600 18.20 19.91 -7.34
N MET A 601 17.99 20.26 -8.61
CA MET A 601 18.57 19.54 -9.74
C MET A 601 19.76 20.35 -10.26
N ASP A 602 20.96 19.83 -10.04
CA ASP A 602 22.17 20.42 -10.62
C ASP A 602 22.58 19.61 -11.86
N ASN A 603 22.64 20.30 -12.99
CA ASN A 603 22.92 19.69 -14.30
C ASN A 603 24.41 19.40 -14.53
N GLN A 604 25.23 19.39 -13.47
CA GLN A 604 26.66 19.10 -13.54
C GLN A 604 26.97 17.85 -12.70
N ALA A 605 27.72 16.92 -13.29
CA ALA A 605 28.26 15.77 -12.60
C ALA A 605 29.23 16.26 -11.50
N LEU A 606 28.74 16.39 -10.27
CA LEU A 606 29.59 16.48 -9.10
C LEU A 606 30.42 15.20 -9.06
N ARG A 607 31.72 15.32 -9.37
CA ARG A 607 32.66 14.21 -9.21
C ARG A 607 32.75 13.93 -7.71
N LEU A 608 32.02 12.90 -7.28
CA LEU A 608 32.26 12.26 -5.99
C LEU A 608 33.72 11.78 -5.98
N PRO A 609 34.51 12.08 -4.93
CA PRO A 609 35.84 11.49 -4.79
C PRO A 609 35.81 9.96 -4.73
#